data_AF-E0CZ56-F1
#
_entry.id   AF-E0CZ56-F1
#
_cell.length_a   1.000
_cell.length_b   1.000
_cell.length_c   1.000
_cell.angle_alpha   90.00
_cell.angle_beta   90.00
_cell.angle_gamma   90.00
#
_symmetry.space_group_name_H-M   'P 1'
#
loop_
_entity.id
_entity.type
_entity.pdbx_description
1 polymer ?
#
loop_
_entity_poly.entity_id
_entity_poly.type
_entity_poly.pdbx_seq_one_letter_code
_entity_poly.pdbx_strand_id
1 'polypeptide(L)'
;MSSEMLPASIESTNVEEKLGTSDGEEERQEPRVDAGAEPISKRQLKKLMKQKQWEEQREQRKEKRKEKRKRKKLERRQLESNSDGNDRKRVRRDVARSSLRLVIDCSFDDLMVLKDIKKLHKQIQRCYAENRRASHPVQFYLTSHGGQLKKNMDENDQGWVNW
;
A
#
# COMPACT_ATOMS: atom_id res chain seq x y z
N MET A 1 6.78 -53.99 26.82
CA MET A 1 5.42 -53.70 27.34
C MET A 1 4.62 -53.18 26.17
N SER A 2 3.67 -54.01 25.76
CA SER A 2 2.74 -53.80 24.65
C SER A 2 1.73 -52.71 24.98
N SER A 3 1.33 -51.94 23.98
CA SER A 3 -0.07 -51.52 23.86
C SER A 3 -0.39 -51.29 22.39
N GLU A 4 -1.29 -52.13 21.92
CA GLU A 4 -1.79 -52.33 20.57
C GLU A 4 -3.02 -51.43 20.28
N MET A 5 -3.22 -51.11 18.99
CA MET A 5 -4.50 -51.20 18.22
C MET A 5 -5.70 -50.33 18.67
N LEU A 6 -6.56 -49.68 17.86
CA LEU A 6 -6.91 -49.64 16.43
C LEU A 6 -7.84 -48.42 16.18
N PRO A 7 -8.12 -48.05 14.92
CA PRO A 7 -9.07 -47.00 14.54
C PRO A 7 -10.51 -47.56 14.36
N ALA A 8 -11.53 -46.73 14.59
CA ALA A 8 -12.92 -47.09 14.38
C ALA A 8 -13.37 -46.76 12.94
N SER A 9 -13.67 -47.80 12.17
CA SER A 9 -14.55 -47.76 11.00
C SER A 9 -15.95 -48.21 11.42
N ILE A 10 -17.01 -47.49 11.01
CA ILE A 10 -18.36 -48.06 10.92
C ILE A 10 -19.00 -47.59 9.61
N GLU A 11 -19.04 -48.56 8.70
CA GLU A 11 -20.07 -48.96 7.73
C GLU A 11 -21.11 -47.95 7.19
N SER A 12 -21.08 -47.92 5.86
CA SER A 12 -22.15 -47.57 4.93
C SER A 12 -23.40 -48.44 5.05
N THR A 13 -24.58 -47.83 4.93
CA THR A 13 -25.80 -48.52 4.49
C THR A 13 -26.34 -47.86 3.21
N ASN A 14 -26.39 -48.70 2.17
CA ASN A 14 -27.01 -48.45 0.87
C ASN A 14 -28.46 -48.94 0.97
N VAL A 15 -29.44 -48.13 0.56
CA VAL A 15 -30.82 -48.59 0.30
C VAL A 15 -31.22 -48.05 -1.06
N GLU A 16 -31.31 -48.98 -2.02
CA GLU A 16 -31.95 -48.82 -3.33
C GLU A 16 -33.49 -48.75 -3.19
N GLU A 17 -34.15 -48.47 -4.34
CA GLU A 17 -35.58 -48.65 -4.63
C GLU A 17 -36.53 -47.51 -4.15
N LYS A 18 -37.43 -46.91 -4.95
CA LYS A 18 -38.11 -47.31 -6.20
C LYS A 18 -38.46 -46.11 -7.10
N LEU A 19 -38.51 -46.43 -8.39
CA LEU A 19 -39.25 -45.74 -9.44
C LEU A 19 -40.74 -45.64 -9.07
N GLY A 20 -41.33 -44.46 -9.27
CA GLY A 20 -42.77 -44.23 -9.12
C GLY A 20 -43.20 -43.13 -10.09
N THR A 21 -43.60 -43.56 -11.28
CA THR A 21 -44.26 -42.75 -12.30
C THR A 21 -45.57 -42.20 -11.74
N SER A 22 -45.76 -40.89 -11.81
CA SER A 22 -47.07 -40.25 -11.68
C SER A 22 -47.18 -39.22 -12.80
N ASP A 23 -48.02 -39.54 -13.77
CA ASP A 23 -48.59 -38.58 -14.71
C ASP A 23 -49.19 -37.40 -13.95
N GLY A 24 -48.96 -36.21 -14.49
CA GLY A 24 -49.41 -34.94 -13.96
C GLY A 24 -49.16 -33.87 -15.01
N GLU A 25 -50.04 -33.83 -16.00
CA GLU A 25 -50.19 -32.68 -16.89
C GLU A 25 -50.49 -31.45 -16.03
N GLU A 26 -49.49 -30.58 -15.83
CA GLU A 26 -49.72 -29.21 -15.39
C GLU A 26 -49.26 -28.26 -16.50
N GLU A 27 -50.25 -27.78 -17.27
CA GLU A 27 -50.14 -26.58 -18.10
C GLU A 27 -49.63 -25.42 -17.24
N ARG A 28 -48.32 -25.16 -17.30
CA ARG A 28 -47.76 -23.93 -16.75
C ARG A 28 -47.89 -22.84 -17.80
N GLN A 29 -49.01 -22.12 -17.71
CA GLN A 29 -49.25 -20.87 -18.44
C GLN A 29 -48.08 -19.90 -18.23
N GLU A 30 -47.44 -19.49 -19.31
CA GLU A 30 -46.46 -18.39 -19.28
C GLU A 30 -47.18 -17.06 -19.03
N PRO A 31 -46.64 -16.19 -18.14
CA PRO A 31 -47.20 -14.87 -17.94
C PRO A 31 -46.95 -14.03 -19.20
N ARG A 32 -48.03 -13.53 -19.79
CA ARG A 32 -47.98 -12.57 -20.90
C ARG A 32 -47.22 -11.33 -20.45
N VAL A 33 -46.01 -11.15 -20.98
CA VAL A 33 -45.19 -9.96 -20.75
C VAL A 33 -45.57 -8.91 -21.79
N ASP A 34 -46.06 -7.79 -21.28
CA ASP A 34 -46.42 -6.57 -22.01
C ASP A 34 -45.23 -6.02 -22.82
N ALA A 35 -45.55 -5.48 -24.00
CA ALA A 35 -44.61 -5.09 -25.03
C ALA A 35 -43.90 -3.78 -24.67
N GLY A 36 -42.57 -3.83 -24.49
CA GLY A 36 -41.76 -2.60 -24.34
C GLY A 36 -40.31 -2.77 -23.89
N ALA A 37 -39.82 -3.98 -23.61
CA ALA A 37 -38.41 -4.21 -23.31
C ALA A 37 -37.86 -5.34 -24.18
N GLU A 38 -36.86 -5.02 -25.01
CA GLU A 38 -36.13 -6.06 -25.74
C GLU A 38 -35.60 -7.12 -24.77
N PRO A 39 -35.68 -8.43 -25.12
CA PRO A 39 -35.20 -9.49 -24.26
C PRO A 39 -33.70 -9.35 -24.07
N ILE A 40 -33.32 -8.82 -22.90
CA ILE A 40 -31.93 -8.66 -22.46
C ILE A 40 -31.18 -9.96 -22.76
N SER A 41 -30.13 -9.86 -23.59
CA SER A 41 -29.29 -11.01 -23.95
C SER A 41 -28.77 -11.69 -22.67
N LYS A 42 -28.64 -13.03 -22.65
CA LYS A 42 -28.06 -13.79 -21.53
C LYS A 42 -26.72 -13.19 -21.03
N ARG A 43 -25.95 -12.55 -21.93
CA ARG A 43 -24.72 -11.81 -21.60
C ARG A 43 -24.98 -10.50 -20.86
N GLN A 44 -25.97 -9.71 -21.28
CA GLN A 44 -26.36 -8.48 -20.59
C GLN A 44 -26.94 -8.79 -19.21
N LEU A 45 -27.75 -9.84 -19.07
CA LEU A 45 -28.29 -10.26 -17.76
C LEU A 45 -27.17 -10.63 -16.78
N LYS A 46 -26.16 -11.40 -17.24
CA LYS A 46 -24.98 -11.75 -16.43
C LYS A 46 -24.16 -10.51 -16.04
N LYS A 47 -24.04 -9.51 -16.92
CA LYS A 47 -23.35 -8.24 -16.63
C LYS A 47 -24.10 -7.44 -15.56
N LEU A 48 -25.42 -7.37 -15.65
CA LEU A 48 -26.29 -6.66 -14.71
C LEU A 48 -26.26 -7.33 -13.33
N MET A 49 -26.32 -8.66 -13.27
CA MET A 49 -26.16 -9.43 -12.03
C MET A 49 -24.79 -9.21 -11.37
N LYS A 50 -23.70 -9.22 -12.15
CA LYS A 50 -22.35 -8.96 -11.64
C LYS A 50 -22.20 -7.53 -11.10
N GLN A 51 -22.86 -6.56 -11.75
CA GLN A 51 -22.85 -5.17 -11.31
C GLN A 51 -23.63 -5.00 -10.00
N LYS A 52 -24.82 -5.58 -9.88
CA LYS A 52 -25.60 -5.61 -8.62
C LYS A 52 -24.81 -6.24 -7.48
N GLN A 53 -24.19 -7.41 -7.70
CA GLN A 53 -23.32 -8.05 -6.71
C GLN A 53 -22.12 -7.18 -6.30
N TRP A 54 -21.53 -6.44 -7.24
CA TRP A 54 -20.41 -5.55 -6.94
C TRP A 54 -20.84 -4.32 -6.12
N GLU A 55 -22.04 -3.78 -6.41
CA GLU A 55 -22.65 -2.69 -5.66
C GLU A 55 -23.04 -3.13 -4.24
N GLU A 56 -23.67 -4.29 -4.10
CA GLU A 56 -23.98 -4.92 -2.80
C GLU A 56 -22.70 -5.18 -1.97
N GLN A 57 -21.64 -5.68 -2.61
CA GLN A 57 -20.34 -5.90 -1.95
C GLN A 57 -19.54 -4.61 -1.74
N ARG A 58 -20.00 -3.45 -2.20
CA ARG A 58 -19.26 -2.18 -2.07
C ARG A 58 -19.09 -1.79 -0.60
N GLU A 59 -20.15 -1.94 0.19
CA GLU A 59 -20.13 -1.60 1.62
C GLU A 59 -19.24 -2.57 2.40
N GLN A 60 -19.38 -3.87 2.16
CA GLN A 60 -18.52 -4.90 2.75
C GLN A 60 -17.03 -4.65 2.44
N ARG A 61 -16.71 -4.21 1.21
CA ARG A 61 -15.32 -3.85 0.84
C ARG A 61 -14.84 -2.58 1.54
N LYS A 62 -15.72 -1.59 1.76
CA LYS A 62 -15.41 -0.37 2.50
C LYS A 62 -15.12 -0.68 3.96
N GLU A 63 -15.90 -1.57 4.58
CA GLU A 63 -15.71 -2.02 5.96
C GLU A 63 -14.43 -2.84 6.12
N LYS A 64 -14.20 -3.85 5.28
CA LYS A 64 -12.94 -4.62 5.28
C LYS A 64 -11.72 -3.71 5.11
N ARG A 65 -11.79 -2.67 4.27
CA ARG A 65 -10.72 -1.67 4.13
C ARG A 65 -10.55 -0.82 5.39
N LYS A 66 -11.63 -0.38 6.04
CA LYS A 66 -11.59 0.36 7.30
C LYS A 66 -11.00 -0.49 8.43
N GLU A 67 -11.43 -1.74 8.55
CA GLU A 67 -10.93 -2.69 9.54
C GLU A 67 -9.44 -3.00 9.32
N LYS A 68 -9.03 -3.28 8.07
CA LYS A 68 -7.60 -3.47 7.73
C LYS A 68 -6.77 -2.24 8.08
N ARG A 69 -7.29 -1.02 7.86
CA ARG A 69 -6.63 0.23 8.27
C ARG A 69 -6.56 0.36 9.79
N LYS A 70 -7.63 0.04 10.53
CA LYS A 70 -7.65 0.04 12.00
C LYS A 70 -6.67 -0.97 12.58
N ARG A 71 -6.67 -2.21 12.05
CA ARG A 71 -5.74 -3.28 12.44
C ARG A 71 -4.29 -2.87 12.23
N LYS A 72 -3.94 -2.37 11.04
CA LYS A 72 -2.59 -1.85 10.76
C LYS A 72 -2.20 -0.68 11.68
N LYS A 73 -3.15 0.20 12.03
CA LYS A 73 -2.91 1.31 12.96
C LYS A 73 -2.68 0.81 14.38
N LEU A 74 -3.40 -0.22 14.81
CA LEU A 74 -3.24 -0.83 16.12
C LEU A 74 -1.92 -1.62 16.22
N GLU A 75 -1.61 -2.43 15.21
CA GLU A 75 -0.34 -3.16 15.07
C GLU A 75 0.84 -2.20 15.10
N ARG A 76 0.78 -1.10 14.35
CA ARG A 76 1.78 -0.04 14.40
C ARG A 76 1.89 0.60 15.78
N ARG A 77 0.77 0.83 16.48
CA ARG A 77 0.77 1.39 17.84
C ARG A 77 1.37 0.42 18.86
N GLN A 78 1.11 -0.88 18.73
CA GLN A 78 1.70 -1.90 19.60
C GLN A 78 3.21 -2.05 19.34
N LEU A 79 3.64 -2.03 18.08
CA LEU A 79 5.05 -2.03 17.71
C LEU A 79 5.77 -0.77 18.24
N GLU A 80 5.10 0.39 18.19
CA GLU A 80 5.60 1.67 18.74
C GLU A 80 5.54 1.75 20.27
N SER A 81 4.86 0.82 20.95
CA SER A 81 4.86 0.72 22.41
C SER A 81 5.93 -0.24 22.93
N ASN A 82 6.33 -1.23 22.12
CA ASN A 82 7.42 -2.16 22.42
C ASN A 82 8.78 -1.67 21.88
N SER A 83 8.77 -0.83 20.84
CA SER A 83 9.91 -0.03 20.43
C SER A 83 9.81 1.29 21.17
N ASP A 84 10.69 1.50 22.16
CA ASP A 84 10.89 2.76 22.86
C ASP A 84 10.63 3.96 21.93
N GLY A 85 9.58 4.72 22.26
CA GLY A 85 8.75 5.51 21.35
C GLY A 85 9.43 6.74 20.76
N ASN A 86 10.52 6.54 20.01
CA ASN A 86 11.48 7.59 19.73
C ASN A 86 11.85 7.74 18.24
N ASP A 87 11.41 6.83 17.38
CA ASP A 87 11.81 6.88 15.97
C ASP A 87 11.20 8.05 15.17
N ARG A 88 10.11 8.65 15.66
CA ARG A 88 9.48 9.80 14.99
C ARG A 88 9.99 11.16 15.46
N LYS A 89 10.56 11.22 16.66
CA LYS A 89 11.31 12.37 17.18
C LYS A 89 12.68 11.84 17.52
N ARG A 90 13.44 11.35 16.52
CA ARG A 90 14.78 10.78 16.72
C ARG A 90 15.48 11.61 17.78
N VAL A 91 15.63 11.03 18.98
CA VAL A 91 16.36 11.67 20.06
C VAL A 91 17.61 12.23 19.42
N ARG A 92 17.85 13.53 19.66
CA ARG A 92 19.15 14.14 19.43
C ARG A 92 20.11 13.31 20.29
N ARG A 93 20.59 12.20 19.75
CA ARG A 93 21.64 11.40 20.37
C ARG A 93 22.80 12.37 20.48
N ASP A 94 23.55 12.28 21.55
CA ASP A 94 24.79 13.02 21.66
C ASP A 94 25.75 12.40 20.63
N VAL A 95 25.73 12.94 19.41
CA VAL A 95 26.42 12.34 18.27
C VAL A 95 27.82 12.94 18.22
N ALA A 96 28.82 12.10 18.47
CA ALA A 96 30.22 12.47 18.30
C ALA A 96 30.45 12.86 16.83
N ARG A 97 30.68 14.16 16.59
CA ARG A 97 30.99 14.67 15.24
C ARG A 97 32.38 14.22 14.82
N SER A 98 32.52 13.89 13.55
CA SER A 98 33.83 13.66 12.95
C SER A 98 34.59 14.99 12.80
N SER A 99 35.91 14.96 12.94
CA SER A 99 36.78 16.11 12.65
C SER A 99 36.95 16.36 11.15
N LEU A 100 36.47 15.45 10.31
CA LEU A 100 36.58 15.53 8.86
C LEU A 100 35.70 16.64 8.29
N ARG A 101 36.25 17.37 7.31
CA ARG A 101 35.55 18.38 6.50
C ARG A 101 35.28 17.82 5.12
N LEU A 102 34.02 17.77 4.73
CA LEU A 102 33.60 17.33 3.40
C LEU A 102 33.09 18.56 2.64
N VAL A 103 33.67 18.82 1.47
CA VAL A 103 33.36 19.99 0.66
C VAL A 103 32.81 19.53 -0.67
N ILE A 104 31.66 20.08 -1.06
CA ILE A 104 31.18 20.03 -2.44
C ILE A 104 31.52 21.37 -3.09
N ASP A 105 32.30 21.30 -4.17
CA ASP A 105 32.59 22.45 -5.00
C ASP A 105 31.47 22.67 -6.03
N CYS A 106 30.78 23.80 -5.93
CA CYS A 106 29.71 24.20 -6.85
C CYS A 106 30.17 25.26 -7.87
N SER A 107 31.48 25.38 -8.13
CA SER A 107 32.04 26.33 -9.12
C SER A 107 31.68 26.02 -10.58
N PHE A 108 31.06 24.87 -10.84
CA PHE A 108 30.74 24.37 -12.18
C PHE A 108 29.28 24.62 -12.61
N ASP A 109 28.60 25.59 -11.98
CA ASP A 109 27.19 25.92 -12.28
C ASP A 109 26.95 26.23 -13.77
N ASP A 110 27.87 26.98 -14.38
CA ASP A 110 27.78 27.42 -15.78
C ASP A 110 27.93 26.27 -16.80
N LEU A 111 28.49 25.13 -16.38
CA LEU A 111 28.66 23.95 -17.22
C LEU A 111 27.42 23.04 -17.23
N MET A 112 26.43 23.32 -16.37
CA MET A 112 25.25 22.49 -16.21
C MET A 112 24.00 23.15 -16.77
N VAL A 113 23.20 22.36 -17.49
CA VAL A 113 21.85 22.76 -17.85
C VAL A 113 20.94 22.69 -16.62
N LEU A 114 19.84 23.44 -16.61
CA LEU A 114 18.89 23.49 -15.49
C LEU A 114 18.37 22.10 -15.04
N LYS A 115 18.27 21.13 -15.97
CA LYS A 115 17.90 19.74 -15.65
C LYS A 115 18.93 19.04 -14.78
N ASP A 116 20.21 19.38 -14.92
CA ASP A 116 21.30 18.79 -14.14
C ASP A 116 21.50 19.55 -12.84
N ILE A 117 21.31 20.87 -12.82
CA ILE A 117 21.21 21.67 -11.59
C ILE A 117 20.15 21.10 -10.63
N LYS A 118 18.96 20.77 -11.15
CA LYS A 118 17.91 20.12 -10.33
C LYS A 118 18.31 18.74 -9.81
N LYS A 119 19.16 18.00 -10.54
CA LYS A 119 19.70 16.72 -10.06
C LYS A 119 20.75 16.94 -8.98
N LEU A 120 21.65 17.90 -9.17
CA LEU A 120 22.66 18.28 -8.20
C LEU A 120 22.00 18.74 -6.89
N HIS A 121 20.98 19.60 -6.96
CA HIS A 121 20.22 20.01 -5.78
C HIS A 121 19.64 18.79 -5.03
N LYS A 122 19.01 17.83 -5.72
CA LYS A 122 18.52 16.60 -5.09
C LYS A 122 19.63 15.76 -4.45
N GLN A 123 20.81 15.72 -5.07
CA GLN A 123 21.97 15.01 -4.50
C GLN A 123 22.46 15.72 -3.23
N ILE A 124 22.55 17.04 -3.23
CA ILE A 124 22.92 17.85 -2.06
C ILE A 124 21.92 17.64 -0.92
N GLN A 125 20.61 17.68 -1.19
CA GLN A 125 19.56 17.35 -0.22
C GLN A 125 19.75 15.96 0.39
N ARG A 126 20.07 14.96 -0.46
CA ARG A 126 20.34 13.60 -0.01
C ARG A 126 21.57 13.55 0.90
N CYS A 127 22.68 14.18 0.52
CA CYS A 127 23.90 14.25 1.31
C CYS A 127 23.64 14.91 2.68
N TYR A 128 22.91 16.02 2.71
CA TYR A 128 22.53 16.69 3.96
C TYR A 128 21.69 15.80 4.86
N ALA A 129 20.65 15.16 4.30
CA ALA A 129 19.76 14.28 5.05
C ALA A 129 20.49 13.05 5.61
N GLU A 130 21.44 12.48 4.86
CA GLU A 130 22.28 11.37 5.33
C GLU A 130 23.28 11.82 6.38
N ASN A 131 23.96 12.96 6.20
CA ASN A 131 24.90 13.50 7.20
C ASN A 131 24.20 13.77 8.55
N ARG A 132 22.97 14.28 8.50
CA ARG A 132 22.13 14.50 9.70
C ARG A 132 21.71 13.22 10.42
N ARG A 133 21.77 12.07 9.75
CA ARG A 133 21.39 10.75 10.29
C ARG A 133 22.59 9.85 10.54
N ALA A 134 23.78 10.27 10.13
CA ALA A 134 25.00 9.51 10.27
C ALA A 134 25.35 9.30 11.75
N SER A 135 26.02 8.20 12.05
CA SER A 135 26.58 7.93 13.37
C SER A 135 27.69 8.92 13.76
N HIS A 136 28.44 9.42 12.76
CA HIS A 136 29.47 10.44 12.94
C HIS A 136 29.34 11.51 11.85
N PRO A 137 28.48 12.53 12.05
CA PRO A 137 28.29 13.61 11.10
C PRO A 137 29.60 14.35 10.85
N VAL A 138 29.85 14.67 9.59
CA VAL A 138 31.01 15.47 9.15
C VAL A 138 30.63 16.95 9.08
N GLN A 139 31.64 17.81 9.14
CA GLN A 139 31.48 19.24 8.81
C GLN A 139 31.31 19.36 7.30
N PHE A 140 30.08 19.63 6.86
CA PHE A 140 29.68 19.57 5.46
C PHE A 140 29.57 20.98 4.87
N TYR A 141 30.31 21.25 3.80
CA TYR A 141 30.40 22.56 3.17
C TYR A 141 29.94 22.52 1.72
N LEU A 142 29.21 23.56 1.33
CA LEU A 142 28.91 23.90 -0.06
C LEU A 142 29.69 25.17 -0.40
N THR A 143 30.65 25.04 -1.30
CA THR A 143 31.51 26.16 -1.74
C THR A 143 31.09 26.65 -3.12
N SER A 144 31.39 27.91 -3.44
CA SER A 144 30.99 28.53 -4.71
C SER A 144 29.46 28.50 -4.94
N HIS A 145 28.67 28.58 -3.87
CA HIS A 145 27.21 28.51 -3.94
C HIS A 145 26.63 29.80 -4.55
N GLY A 146 26.15 29.72 -5.79
CA GLY A 146 25.62 30.84 -6.54
C GLY A 146 24.84 30.39 -7.77
N GLY A 147 24.70 31.29 -8.74
CA GLY A 147 24.18 30.96 -10.08
C GLY A 147 22.77 30.36 -10.10
N GLN A 148 22.60 29.38 -11.00
CA GLN A 148 21.36 28.63 -11.20
C GLN A 148 21.05 27.72 -10.01
N LEU A 149 22.07 27.11 -9.37
CA LEU A 149 21.89 26.26 -8.20
C LEU A 149 21.25 27.03 -7.04
N LYS A 150 21.79 28.19 -6.70
CA LYS A 150 21.24 29.03 -5.61
C LYS A 150 19.79 29.43 -5.89
N LYS A 151 19.49 29.90 -7.10
CA LYS A 151 18.12 30.25 -7.49
C LYS A 151 17.18 29.05 -7.36
N ASN A 152 17.63 27.86 -7.80
CA ASN A 152 16.83 26.66 -7.69
C ASN A 152 16.56 26.25 -6.23
N MET A 153 17.53 26.42 -5.34
CA MET A 153 17.38 26.17 -3.91
C MET A 153 16.44 27.20 -3.26
N ASP A 154 16.57 28.49 -3.58
CA ASP A 154 15.70 29.56 -3.07
C ASP A 154 14.22 29.34 -3.45
N GLU A 155 13.94 28.85 -4.67
CA GLU A 155 12.58 28.61 -5.15
C GLU A 155 11.95 27.34 -4.57
N ASN A 156 12.71 26.25 -4.48
CA ASN A 156 12.16 24.92 -4.18
C ASN A 156 12.40 24.47 -2.74
N ASP A 157 13.35 25.07 -2.04
CA ASP A 157 13.75 24.70 -0.68
C ASP A 157 14.18 25.91 0.14
N GLN A 158 13.28 26.88 0.35
CA GLN A 158 13.52 28.10 1.13
C GLN A 158 14.12 27.85 2.53
N GLY A 159 14.00 26.63 3.05
CA GLY A 159 14.57 26.22 4.33
C GLY A 159 16.07 25.93 4.29
N TRP A 160 16.72 25.96 3.12
CA TRP A 160 18.15 25.67 2.97
C TRP A 160 19.05 26.61 3.80
N VAL A 161 18.59 27.82 4.07
CA VAL A 161 19.28 28.80 4.93
C VAL A 161 19.35 28.39 6.40
N ASN A 162 18.49 27.43 6.82
CA ASN A 162 18.41 26.92 8.20
C ASN A 162 19.03 25.53 8.35
N TRP A 163 19.77 25.07 7.33
CA TRP A 163 20.36 23.73 7.33
C TRP A 163 21.52 23.59 8.32
#